data_AF-A0A428UJH2-F1
#
_entry.id   AF-A0A428UJH2-F1
#
_cell.length_a   1.000
_cell.length_b   1.000
_cell.length_c   1.000
_cell.angle_alpha   90.00
_cell.angle_beta   90.00
_cell.angle_gamma   90.00
#
_symmetry.space_group_name_H-M   'P 1'
#
loop_
_entity.id
_entity.type
_entity.pdbx_description
1 polymer ?
#
loop_
_entity_poly.entity_id
_entity_poly.type
_entity_poly.pdbx_seq_one_letter_code
_entity_poly.pdbx_strand_id
1 'polypeptide(L)'
;MTLKHDGTTSASQERTPRVIGKKLAETAVQFSQQAEKLSHQHPTGQDPSVAVEAQFVTPQDPVIVTSDGQRLPGVPLQEAHKLNVLREELQGEPKSVEIKEGNEVKEKISNVEKTAEAFPPTEGGPDPIVCDVAYYARRVGLDVETFEVQTEDGFIIDLWHVYDPKEYTELDGSTRSHQGPEVFQGTRRKFKDPNQKPKFPVLLMHGLLQSSGAYCCNDDESLAFWLCKSGYDVWLGNNRCGFKPKHTLLEYSDPRMWCWNIRQMGVFDLPALTSRIITETGFEKIGLICHSQGTTQTFVALAKEQRPDLGEKLTVFCALAPAAYAGPLIGKMYFKFMRIISPGLFRLMFGIHAFIPFMMQMHQLLDPRIYGWLGYKVFSFLFDWTDSRWDRGLRNRMFQFAPVYVSAESMRWWLGRECFAKHKCILATKDALKAEEHMDGAADGRPVTPRTKSAIEAHRKHPKGSTAWYNEQAPPMAFWVCGNDNLVDGEKLLRRFEKGREPFVDVVHSKTIPEYEHLDVIWAMDAVDQVFKEVREVLWKTCDVRDICRVPEGCEHVEPRKPNVTVVEDVVDETQSSSSGEN
;
A
#
# COMPACT_ATOMS: atom_id res chain seq x y z
N MET A 1 54.82 28.70 -31.32
CA MET A 1 53.92 29.00 -32.44
C MET A 1 53.84 27.76 -33.32
N THR A 2 52.77 26.95 -33.15
CA THR A 2 51.65 26.76 -34.12
C THR A 2 52.06 25.91 -35.34
N LEU A 3 51.76 24.60 -35.40
CA LEU A 3 50.51 23.90 -35.83
C LEU A 3 50.27 23.85 -37.36
N LYS A 4 50.34 22.64 -37.99
CA LYS A 4 49.21 21.86 -38.60
C LYS A 4 49.64 20.79 -39.65
N HIS A 5 49.03 19.60 -39.53
CA HIS A 5 48.42 18.62 -40.50
C HIS A 5 48.98 18.47 -41.95
N ASP A 6 48.94 17.34 -42.68
CA ASP A 6 48.13 16.09 -42.62
C ASP A 6 48.71 15.00 -43.55
N GLY A 7 48.29 13.73 -43.36
CA GLY A 7 48.06 12.79 -44.48
C GLY A 7 48.67 11.37 -44.41
N THR A 8 47.89 10.36 -44.00
CA THR A 8 47.81 9.06 -44.73
C THR A 8 46.63 8.19 -44.27
N THR A 9 45.91 7.68 -45.27
CA THR A 9 44.76 6.77 -45.32
C THR A 9 44.99 5.38 -44.70
N SER A 10 43.96 4.80 -44.05
CA SER A 10 43.86 3.35 -43.83
C SER A 10 42.42 2.86 -44.02
N ALA A 11 42.29 1.69 -44.65
CA ALA A 11 41.12 1.16 -45.34
C ALA A 11 40.05 0.52 -44.44
N SER A 12 38.79 0.72 -44.83
CA SER A 12 37.62 -0.05 -44.36
C SER A 12 37.61 -1.45 -45.00
N GLN A 13 37.73 -2.51 -44.19
CA GLN A 13 37.55 -3.90 -44.63
C GLN A 13 36.07 -4.26 -44.70
N GLU A 14 35.56 -4.48 -45.91
CA GLU A 14 34.31 -5.20 -46.17
C GLU A 14 34.46 -6.68 -45.77
N ARG A 15 33.59 -7.17 -44.87
CA ARG A 15 33.53 -8.60 -44.52
C ARG A 15 32.81 -9.38 -45.61
N THR A 16 33.45 -10.44 -46.11
CA THR A 16 32.95 -11.29 -47.19
C THR A 16 31.85 -12.27 -46.73
N PRO A 17 30.83 -12.56 -47.57
CA PRO A 17 29.65 -13.35 -47.23
C PRO A 17 29.92 -14.83 -46.85
N ARG A 18 31.10 -15.36 -47.19
CA ARG A 18 31.51 -16.74 -46.87
C ARG A 18 31.80 -16.96 -45.38
N VAL A 19 32.20 -15.91 -44.65
CA VAL A 19 32.52 -15.98 -43.21
C VAL A 19 31.25 -15.95 -42.35
N ILE A 20 30.23 -15.22 -42.81
CA ILE A 20 28.92 -15.10 -42.15
C ILE A 20 28.20 -16.46 -42.16
N GLY A 21 28.21 -17.16 -43.31
CA GLY A 21 27.59 -18.48 -43.43
C GLY A 21 28.23 -19.56 -42.54
N LYS A 22 29.55 -19.48 -42.28
CA LYS A 22 30.24 -20.43 -41.40
C LYS A 22 29.91 -20.19 -39.92
N LYS A 23 29.88 -18.93 -39.49
CA LYS A 23 29.51 -18.55 -38.11
C LYS A 23 28.05 -18.93 -37.80
N LEU A 24 27.14 -18.66 -38.73
CA LEU A 24 25.73 -19.03 -38.58
C LEU A 24 25.53 -20.55 -38.46
N ALA A 25 26.27 -21.34 -39.25
CA ALA A 25 26.25 -22.79 -39.16
C ALA A 25 26.82 -23.31 -37.82
N GLU A 26 27.88 -22.69 -37.31
CA GLU A 26 28.45 -23.03 -35.99
C GLU A 26 27.48 -22.70 -34.85
N THR A 27 26.84 -21.53 -34.86
CA THR A 27 25.80 -21.16 -33.89
C THR A 27 24.58 -22.09 -33.97
N ALA A 28 24.19 -22.55 -35.17
CA ALA A 28 23.06 -23.47 -35.35
C ALA A 28 23.33 -24.84 -34.70
N VAL A 29 24.56 -25.35 -34.86
CA VAL A 29 25.00 -26.58 -34.20
C VAL A 29 25.03 -26.41 -32.68
N GLN A 30 25.53 -25.28 -32.17
CA GLN A 30 25.57 -25.01 -30.74
C GLN A 30 24.18 -24.87 -30.12
N PHE A 31 23.25 -24.20 -30.80
CA PHE A 31 21.86 -24.11 -30.37
C PHE A 31 21.20 -25.48 -30.33
N SER A 32 21.39 -26.30 -31.37
CA SER A 32 20.84 -27.67 -31.41
C SER A 32 21.36 -28.54 -30.27
N GLN A 33 22.66 -28.47 -29.97
CA GLN A 33 23.27 -29.22 -28.85
C GLN A 33 22.76 -28.72 -27.48
N GLN A 34 22.56 -27.41 -27.33
CA GLN A 34 22.06 -26.81 -26.11
C GLN A 34 20.58 -27.16 -25.88
N ALA A 35 19.76 -27.11 -26.94
CA ALA A 35 18.36 -27.51 -26.92
C ALA A 35 18.22 -28.99 -26.54
N GLU A 36 18.99 -29.88 -27.18
CA GLU A 36 18.99 -31.32 -26.90
C GLU A 36 19.39 -31.61 -25.43
N LYS A 37 20.46 -30.96 -24.94
CA LYS A 37 20.91 -31.08 -23.54
C LYS A 37 19.82 -30.74 -22.53
N LEU A 38 19.05 -29.68 -22.78
CA LEU A 38 17.96 -29.26 -21.89
C LEU A 38 16.74 -30.16 -22.01
N SER A 39 16.45 -30.66 -23.20
CA SER A 39 15.32 -31.57 -23.48
C SER A 39 15.43 -32.92 -22.74
N HIS A 40 16.66 -33.39 -22.49
CA HIS A 40 16.92 -34.66 -21.80
C HIS A 40 16.78 -34.62 -20.27
N GLN A 41 16.46 -33.47 -19.66
CA GLN A 41 16.20 -33.38 -18.21
C GLN A 41 14.78 -33.81 -17.80
N HIS A 42 13.96 -34.31 -18.74
CA HIS A 42 12.60 -34.77 -18.49
C HIS A 42 12.56 -36.08 -17.68
N PRO A 43 11.94 -36.11 -16.48
CA PRO A 43 11.76 -37.34 -15.72
C PRO A 43 10.40 -37.94 -16.09
N THR A 44 10.26 -38.61 -17.24
CA THR A 44 9.30 -39.71 -17.53
C THR A 44 9.00 -39.88 -19.04
N GLY A 45 9.38 -41.04 -19.59
CA GLY A 45 8.64 -41.91 -20.53
C GLY A 45 7.81 -41.41 -21.73
N GLN A 46 7.75 -40.12 -22.06
CA GLN A 46 7.11 -39.60 -23.28
C GLN A 46 8.17 -39.11 -24.28
N ASP A 47 7.82 -39.08 -25.58
CA ASP A 47 8.74 -38.68 -26.66
C ASP A 47 9.44 -37.34 -26.34
N PRO A 48 10.75 -37.20 -26.61
CA PRO A 48 11.52 -36.03 -26.19
C PRO A 48 11.04 -34.77 -26.92
N SER A 49 10.36 -33.88 -26.21
CA SER A 49 10.01 -32.55 -26.72
C SER A 49 11.22 -31.63 -26.65
N VAL A 50 11.51 -30.93 -27.75
CA VAL A 50 12.75 -30.15 -27.88
C VAL A 50 12.61 -28.79 -27.17
N ALA A 51 13.58 -28.41 -26.35
CA ALA A 51 13.68 -27.10 -25.72
C ALA A 51 13.86 -26.00 -26.77
N VAL A 52 13.03 -24.96 -26.71
CA VAL A 52 13.01 -23.88 -27.73
C VAL A 52 13.45 -22.54 -27.14
N GLU A 53 13.06 -22.24 -25.91
CA GLU A 53 13.24 -20.92 -25.30
C GLU A 53 13.26 -21.02 -23.77
N ALA A 54 14.03 -20.15 -23.13
CA ALA A 54 13.95 -19.92 -21.69
C ALA A 54 13.11 -18.67 -21.38
N GLN A 55 12.07 -18.80 -20.57
CA GLN A 55 11.28 -17.70 -20.03
C GLN A 55 11.62 -17.50 -18.55
N PHE A 56 11.97 -16.28 -18.17
CA PHE A 56 12.35 -15.96 -16.80
C PHE A 56 11.13 -15.40 -16.05
N VAL A 57 10.62 -16.16 -15.09
CA VAL A 57 9.53 -15.71 -14.19
C VAL A 57 10.07 -14.67 -13.22
N THR A 58 11.32 -14.88 -12.77
CA THR A 58 12.18 -13.87 -12.12
C THR A 58 13.57 -13.95 -12.77
N PRO A 59 14.48 -12.97 -12.57
CA PRO A 59 15.84 -13.02 -13.14
C PRO A 59 16.65 -14.24 -12.73
N GLN A 60 16.22 -14.98 -11.70
CA GLN A 60 16.88 -16.18 -11.20
C GLN A 60 16.05 -17.46 -11.40
N ASP A 61 14.86 -17.39 -11.99
CA ASP A 61 13.95 -18.53 -12.16
C ASP A 61 13.60 -18.76 -13.64
N PRO A 62 14.42 -19.54 -14.37
CA PRO A 62 14.18 -19.86 -15.76
C PRO A 62 13.24 -21.05 -15.91
N VAL A 63 12.24 -20.87 -16.77
CA VAL A 63 11.32 -21.91 -17.22
C VAL A 63 11.58 -22.17 -18.70
N ILE A 64 12.02 -23.37 -19.05
CA ILE A 64 12.23 -23.73 -20.45
C ILE A 64 10.90 -24.13 -21.09
N VAL A 65 10.57 -23.50 -22.20
CA VAL A 65 9.43 -23.83 -23.06
C VAL A 65 9.89 -24.80 -24.15
N THR A 66 9.19 -25.92 -24.29
CA THR A 66 9.43 -26.93 -25.32
C THR A 66 8.59 -26.67 -26.57
N SER A 67 8.94 -27.32 -27.68
CA SER A 67 8.28 -27.16 -28.98
C SER A 67 6.77 -27.47 -29.01
N ASP A 68 6.29 -28.26 -28.05
CA ASP A 68 4.88 -28.61 -27.84
C ASP A 68 4.18 -27.69 -26.80
N GLY A 69 4.87 -26.65 -26.31
CA GLY A 69 4.33 -25.66 -25.37
C GLY A 69 4.34 -26.10 -23.90
N GLN A 70 4.96 -27.24 -23.59
CA GLN A 70 5.16 -27.69 -22.21
C GLN A 70 6.35 -26.97 -21.53
N ARG A 71 6.46 -27.13 -20.21
CA ARG A 71 7.48 -26.47 -19.38
C ARG A 71 8.37 -27.51 -18.74
N LEU A 72 9.70 -27.36 -18.90
CA LEU A 72 10.65 -28.22 -18.19
C LEU A 72 10.84 -27.75 -16.74
N PRO A 73 10.99 -28.68 -15.79
CA PRO A 73 11.29 -28.34 -14.40
C PRO A 73 12.72 -27.83 -14.26
N GLY A 74 12.88 -26.68 -13.58
CA GLY A 74 14.11 -26.15 -12.97
C GLY A 74 15.43 -26.39 -13.71
N VAL A 75 15.87 -25.39 -14.48
CA VAL A 75 17.12 -25.44 -15.26
C VAL A 75 18.16 -24.47 -14.68
N PRO A 76 19.48 -24.79 -14.69
CA PRO A 76 20.50 -23.85 -14.26
C PRO A 76 20.47 -22.55 -15.08
N LEU A 77 20.55 -21.41 -14.39
CA LEU A 77 20.43 -20.07 -14.99
C LEU A 77 21.33 -19.86 -16.21
N GLN A 78 22.58 -20.29 -16.10
CA GLN A 78 23.58 -20.15 -17.16
C GLN A 78 23.20 -20.92 -18.43
N GLU A 79 22.57 -22.09 -18.28
CA GLU A 79 22.16 -22.94 -19.39
C GLU A 79 20.91 -22.40 -20.09
N ALA A 80 20.00 -21.80 -19.30
CA ALA A 80 18.82 -21.10 -19.79
C ALA A 80 19.16 -19.82 -20.56
N HIS A 81 20.05 -18.97 -20.01
CA HIS A 81 20.54 -17.79 -20.73
C HIS A 81 21.28 -18.17 -22.00
N LYS A 82 22.13 -19.19 -21.96
CA LYS A 82 22.88 -19.67 -23.13
C LYS A 82 21.95 -20.13 -24.26
N LEU A 83 20.81 -20.75 -23.94
CA LEU A 83 19.81 -21.13 -24.94
C LEU A 83 19.23 -19.90 -25.67
N ASN A 84 18.87 -18.85 -24.92
CA ASN A 84 18.32 -17.62 -25.51
C ASN A 84 19.35 -16.84 -26.32
N VAL A 85 20.59 -16.70 -25.84
CA VAL A 85 21.67 -16.03 -26.58
C VAL A 85 21.93 -16.72 -27.92
N LEU A 86 22.03 -18.05 -27.93
CA LEU A 86 22.22 -18.82 -29.17
C LEU A 86 21.03 -18.70 -30.13
N ARG A 87 19.81 -18.60 -29.58
CA ARG A 87 18.59 -18.38 -30.38
C ARG A 87 18.56 -17.01 -31.03
N GLU A 88 18.92 -15.96 -30.30
CA GLU A 88 18.96 -14.58 -30.79
C GLU A 88 20.05 -14.39 -31.86
N GLU A 89 21.23 -14.99 -31.65
CA GLU A 89 22.32 -15.00 -32.63
C GLU A 89 21.93 -15.69 -33.96
N LEU A 90 21.03 -16.69 -33.91
CA LEU A 90 20.47 -17.34 -35.10
C LEU A 90 19.41 -16.53 -35.82
N GLN A 91 18.67 -15.69 -35.08
CA GLN A 91 17.58 -14.87 -35.62
C GLN A 91 18.05 -13.52 -36.18
N GLY A 92 19.29 -13.11 -35.88
CA GLY A 92 20.08 -12.26 -36.76
C GLY A 92 19.79 -10.75 -36.75
N GLU A 93 19.29 -10.15 -35.67
CA GLU A 93 19.50 -8.73 -35.27
C GLU A 93 18.84 -8.41 -33.89
N PRO A 94 19.37 -7.42 -33.13
CA PRO A 94 18.85 -7.04 -31.81
C PRO A 94 17.51 -6.30 -31.95
N LYS A 95 16.51 -6.71 -31.16
CA LYS A 95 15.19 -6.08 -31.18
C LYS A 95 15.21 -4.70 -30.50
N SER A 96 15.49 -3.67 -31.31
CA SER A 96 14.56 -2.56 -31.41
C SER A 96 13.38 -3.04 -32.28
N VAL A 97 12.14 -2.82 -31.84
CA VAL A 97 10.95 -3.15 -32.65
C VAL A 97 10.11 -1.89 -32.78
N GLU A 98 10.22 -1.23 -33.94
CA GLU A 98 9.17 -0.35 -34.44
C GLU A 98 8.08 -1.23 -35.08
N ILE A 99 6.84 -1.13 -34.57
CA ILE A 99 5.64 -1.48 -35.32
C ILE A 99 4.93 -0.16 -35.62
N LYS A 100 4.92 0.23 -36.90
CA LYS A 100 4.04 1.29 -37.38
C LYS A 100 2.68 0.70 -37.72
N GLU A 101 1.68 1.00 -36.88
CA GLU A 101 0.30 1.21 -37.32
C GLU A 101 -0.28 2.40 -36.56
N GLY A 102 -0.15 3.60 -37.16
CA GLY A 102 -0.83 4.81 -36.65
C GLY A 102 -0.33 5.33 -35.28
N ASN A 103 -0.66 6.59 -34.99
CA ASN A 103 -0.09 7.35 -33.88
C ASN A 103 -0.68 6.93 -32.53
N GLU A 104 -0.01 6.03 -31.82
CA GLU A 104 0.28 6.12 -30.37
C GLU A 104 1.00 4.84 -29.90
N VAL A 105 2.26 4.97 -29.49
CA VAL A 105 3.06 3.86 -28.94
C VAL A 105 2.96 3.89 -27.41
N LYS A 106 2.49 2.80 -26.80
CA LYS A 106 2.67 2.51 -25.37
C LYS A 106 3.76 1.46 -25.21
N GLU A 107 4.88 1.84 -24.60
CA GLU A 107 5.98 0.94 -24.27
C GLU A 107 5.57 -0.09 -23.19
N LYS A 108 5.87 -1.37 -23.45
CA LYS A 108 6.06 -2.39 -22.41
C LYS A 108 7.29 -3.20 -22.82
N ILE A 109 8.45 -2.85 -22.27
CA ILE A 109 9.68 -3.66 -22.30
C ILE A 109 10.13 -3.84 -20.84
N SER A 110 10.55 -5.07 -20.52
CA SER A 110 10.94 -5.63 -19.22
C SER A 110 11.67 -4.67 -18.27
N ASN A 111 10.96 -4.18 -17.26
CA ASN A 111 11.53 -3.35 -16.19
C ASN A 111 12.55 -4.10 -15.30
N VAL A 112 12.45 -5.42 -15.17
CA VAL A 112 13.17 -6.16 -14.12
C VAL A 112 14.71 -6.07 -14.27
N GLU A 113 15.25 -6.19 -15.48
CA GLU A 113 16.71 -6.08 -15.72
C GLU A 113 17.23 -4.66 -15.43
N LYS A 114 16.51 -3.63 -15.86
CA LYS A 114 16.86 -2.22 -15.55
C LYS A 114 16.79 -1.93 -14.05
N THR A 115 15.81 -2.50 -13.36
CA THR A 115 15.63 -2.28 -11.91
C THR A 115 16.74 -2.96 -11.11
N ALA A 116 17.18 -4.16 -11.52
CA ALA A 116 18.27 -4.89 -10.88
C ALA A 116 19.65 -4.23 -11.07
N GLU A 117 19.90 -3.61 -12.23
CA GLU A 117 21.11 -2.80 -12.46
C GLU A 117 21.11 -1.52 -11.60
N ALA A 118 19.96 -0.84 -11.50
CA ALA A 118 19.80 0.36 -10.69
C ALA A 118 19.86 0.08 -9.18
N PHE A 119 19.28 -1.04 -8.72
CA PHE A 119 19.22 -1.43 -7.31
C PHE A 119 19.76 -2.86 -7.14
N PRO A 120 21.09 -3.05 -7.16
CA PRO A 120 21.70 -4.37 -7.02
C PRO A 120 21.38 -4.93 -5.63
N PRO A 121 20.82 -6.16 -5.54
CA PRO A 121 20.57 -6.80 -4.26
C PRO A 121 21.84 -6.96 -3.42
N THR A 122 21.74 -6.67 -2.13
CA THR A 122 22.81 -6.92 -1.14
C THR A 122 22.62 -8.23 -0.40
N GLU A 123 21.45 -8.85 -0.55
CA GLU A 123 21.11 -10.17 -0.01
C GLU A 123 20.62 -11.08 -1.16
N GLY A 124 21.02 -12.35 -1.15
CA GLY A 124 20.67 -13.30 -2.20
C GLY A 124 20.82 -14.75 -1.76
N GLY A 125 20.59 -15.69 -2.68
CA GLY A 125 20.63 -17.12 -2.39
C GLY A 125 19.27 -17.68 -1.93
N PRO A 126 19.25 -18.72 -1.07
CA PRO A 126 18.01 -19.29 -0.56
C PRO A 126 17.12 -18.21 0.06
N ASP A 127 15.80 -18.35 -0.11
CA ASP A 127 14.80 -17.41 0.40
C ASP A 127 14.12 -17.94 1.67
N PRO A 128 14.74 -17.84 2.86
CA PRO A 128 14.08 -18.15 4.11
C PRO A 128 12.90 -17.21 4.34
N ILE A 129 11.81 -17.78 4.81
CA ILE A 129 10.63 -17.02 5.23
C ILE A 129 10.88 -16.54 6.66
N VAL A 130 11.23 -15.27 6.81
CA VAL A 130 11.55 -14.62 8.09
C VAL A 130 10.65 -13.43 8.37
N CYS A 131 10.49 -13.04 9.63
CA CYS A 131 9.77 -11.83 10.03
C CYS A 131 10.75 -10.65 10.15
N ASP A 132 11.39 -10.28 9.03
CA ASP A 132 12.37 -9.19 8.94
C ASP A 132 12.18 -8.42 7.62
N VAL A 133 11.73 -7.18 7.71
CA VAL A 133 11.52 -6.32 6.53
C VAL A 133 12.84 -5.90 5.90
N ALA A 134 13.88 -5.67 6.70
CA ALA A 134 15.19 -5.26 6.21
C ALA A 134 15.81 -6.37 5.36
N TYR A 135 15.64 -7.64 5.76
CA TYR A 135 16.00 -8.79 4.93
C TYR A 135 15.36 -8.72 3.54
N TYR A 136 14.04 -8.54 3.44
CA TYR A 136 13.36 -8.46 2.14
C TYR A 136 13.75 -7.21 1.34
N ALA A 137 14.01 -6.08 2.00
CA ALA A 137 14.50 -4.87 1.34
C ALA A 137 15.88 -5.09 0.70
N ARG A 138 16.81 -5.74 1.40
CA ARG A 138 18.15 -6.06 0.89
C ARG A 138 18.12 -6.99 -0.32
N ARG A 139 17.13 -7.88 -0.41
CA ARG A 139 16.92 -8.73 -1.60
C ARG A 139 16.52 -7.95 -2.85
N VAL A 140 16.00 -6.74 -2.70
CA VAL A 140 15.64 -5.85 -3.81
C VAL A 140 16.59 -4.65 -3.90
N GLY A 141 17.74 -4.68 -3.23
CA GLY A 141 18.75 -3.61 -3.29
C GLY A 141 18.37 -2.33 -2.53
N LEU A 142 17.44 -2.43 -1.57
CA LEU A 142 17.12 -1.40 -0.59
C LEU A 142 17.59 -1.85 0.80
N ASP A 143 17.41 -1.02 1.82
CA ASP A 143 17.53 -1.46 3.22
C ASP A 143 16.53 -0.71 4.11
N VAL A 144 16.41 -1.15 5.37
CA VAL A 144 15.45 -0.58 6.32
C VAL A 144 16.10 -0.32 7.67
N GLU A 145 15.90 0.89 8.19
CA GLU A 145 16.25 1.25 9.56
C GLU A 145 14.99 1.45 10.42
N THR A 146 15.12 1.26 11.74
CA THR A 146 14.01 1.44 12.70
C THR A 146 14.24 2.65 13.59
N PHE A 147 13.22 3.48 13.71
CA PHE A 147 13.09 4.58 14.67
C PHE A 147 12.10 4.20 15.77
N GLU A 148 12.38 4.60 17.00
CA GLU A 148 11.44 4.57 18.11
C GLU A 148 10.69 5.90 18.19
N VAL A 149 9.38 5.83 18.34
CA VAL A 149 8.49 6.99 18.45
C VAL A 149 7.72 6.88 19.75
N GLN A 150 7.76 7.92 20.58
CA GLN A 150 6.97 7.98 21.80
C GLN A 150 5.64 8.69 21.50
N THR A 151 4.54 8.07 21.89
CA THR A 151 3.22 8.69 21.83
C THR A 151 2.97 9.59 23.05
N GLU A 152 1.99 10.48 22.95
CA GLU A 152 1.59 11.37 24.06
C GLU A 152 1.18 10.60 25.32
N ASP A 153 0.62 9.40 25.16
CA ASP A 153 0.24 8.52 26.27
C ASP A 153 1.35 7.54 26.71
N GLY A 154 2.55 7.62 26.12
CA GLY A 154 3.76 6.97 26.60
C GLY A 154 4.11 5.61 25.97
N PHE A 155 3.37 5.16 24.94
CA PHE A 155 3.79 4.00 24.16
C PHE A 155 5.04 4.31 23.36
N ILE A 156 5.93 3.33 23.22
CA ILE A 156 7.07 3.39 22.30
C ILE A 156 6.74 2.48 21.12
N ILE A 157 6.62 3.05 19.94
CA ILE A 157 6.18 2.38 18.72
C ILE A 157 7.25 2.45 17.63
N ASP A 158 7.27 1.45 16.76
CA ASP A 158 8.30 1.31 15.72
C ASP A 158 7.87 2.02 14.43
N LEU A 159 8.74 2.89 13.93
CA LEU A 159 8.64 3.55 12.63
C LEU A 159 9.82 3.08 11.76
N TRP A 160 9.54 2.39 10.67
CA TRP A 160 10.60 1.93 9.76
C TRP A 160 10.78 2.90 8.60
N HIS A 161 12.02 3.11 8.17
CA HIS A 161 12.37 3.95 7.04
C HIS A 161 13.06 3.08 5.98
N VAL A 162 12.47 3.03 4.79
CA VAL A 162 12.98 2.26 3.65
C VAL A 162 13.84 3.19 2.79
N TYR A 163 15.10 2.84 2.59
CA TYR A 163 16.05 3.70 1.90
C TYR A 163 16.91 2.94 0.88
N ASP A 164 17.46 3.71 -0.07
CA ASP A 164 18.50 3.24 -0.99
C ASP A 164 19.88 3.41 -0.31
N PRO A 165 20.63 2.33 -0.05
CA PRO A 165 21.96 2.39 0.55
C PRO A 165 22.99 3.20 -0.24
N LYS A 166 22.74 3.49 -1.52
CA LYS A 166 23.58 4.35 -2.36
C LYS A 166 23.39 5.84 -2.05
N GLU A 167 22.20 6.23 -1.59
CA GLU A 167 21.83 7.62 -1.34
C GLU A 167 21.74 7.97 0.15
N TYR A 168 21.61 6.97 1.01
CA TYR A 168 21.38 7.15 2.44
C TYR A 168 22.20 6.17 3.28
N THR A 169 22.64 6.66 4.44
CA THR A 169 23.35 5.86 5.45
C THR A 169 22.53 5.86 6.73
N GLU A 170 22.32 4.66 7.28
CA GLU A 170 21.63 4.44 8.56
C GLU A 170 22.14 5.39 9.65
N LEU A 171 21.21 5.93 10.43
CA LEU A 171 21.54 6.83 11.53
C LEU A 171 21.98 6.06 12.79
N ASP A 172 22.80 6.72 13.60
CA ASP A 172 23.20 6.22 14.91
C ASP A 172 21.98 5.91 15.79
N GLY A 173 22.07 4.85 16.60
CA GLY A 173 20.96 4.39 17.44
C GLY A 173 20.42 5.45 18.42
N SER A 174 21.28 6.33 18.94
CA SER A 174 20.86 7.45 19.81
C SER A 174 20.00 8.47 19.08
N THR A 175 20.17 8.62 17.78
CA THR A 175 19.35 9.50 16.96
C THR A 175 17.99 8.86 16.67
N ARG A 176 17.97 7.54 16.56
CA ARG A 176 16.77 6.74 16.26
C ARG A 176 15.92 6.42 17.49
N SER A 177 16.41 6.66 18.70
CA SER A 177 15.59 6.51 19.91
C SER A 177 14.43 7.52 19.95
N HIS A 178 13.45 7.27 20.81
CA HIS A 178 12.33 8.18 21.00
C HIS A 178 12.79 9.56 21.51
N GLN A 179 12.12 10.62 21.05
CA GLN A 179 12.48 12.03 21.31
C GLN A 179 11.51 12.76 22.26
N GLY A 180 10.67 12.02 22.98
CA GLY A 180 9.62 12.58 23.84
C GLY A 180 8.21 12.50 23.22
N PRO A 181 7.18 12.84 23.99
CA PRO A 181 5.78 12.73 23.60
C PRO A 181 5.26 13.88 22.71
N GLU A 182 5.99 14.99 22.59
CA GLU A 182 5.48 16.21 21.96
C GLU A 182 5.32 16.04 20.43
N VAL A 183 4.11 16.32 19.94
CA VAL A 183 3.80 16.29 18.50
C VAL A 183 3.79 17.68 17.89
N PHE A 184 4.33 17.79 16.67
CA PHE A 184 4.35 19.00 15.83
C PHE A 184 5.06 20.25 16.40
N GLN A 185 5.85 20.07 17.47
CA GLN A 185 6.61 21.16 18.12
C GLN A 185 8.13 21.04 17.90
N GLY A 186 8.60 19.93 17.33
CA GLY A 186 10.03 19.65 17.15
C GLY A 186 10.71 20.60 16.15
N THR A 187 11.97 20.93 16.42
CA THR A 187 12.82 21.65 15.46
C THR A 187 13.10 20.73 14.28
N ARG A 188 12.53 21.07 13.13
CA ARG A 188 12.74 20.36 11.87
C ARG A 188 14.20 20.36 11.46
N ARG A 189 14.69 19.21 10.98
CA ARG A 189 16.03 19.12 10.40
C ARG A 189 16.13 19.94 9.12
N LYS A 190 17.32 20.49 8.90
CA LYS A 190 17.67 21.15 7.63
C LYS A 190 18.02 20.08 6.60
N PHE A 191 17.71 20.35 5.33
CA PHE A 191 18.15 19.50 4.22
C PHE A 191 19.68 19.38 4.23
N LYS A 192 20.19 18.15 4.14
CA LYS A 192 21.62 17.84 4.27
C LYS A 192 22.44 18.46 3.13
N ASP A 193 21.95 18.37 1.90
CA ASP A 193 22.61 18.89 0.70
C ASP A 193 21.68 19.89 -0.02
N PRO A 194 22.04 21.18 -0.12
CA PRO A 194 21.25 22.16 -0.86
C PRO A 194 21.24 21.94 -2.38
N ASN A 195 22.17 21.14 -2.93
CA ASN A 195 22.26 20.88 -4.36
C ASN A 195 21.47 19.63 -4.79
N GLN A 196 21.06 18.76 -3.85
CA GLN A 196 20.27 17.57 -4.13
C GLN A 196 18.83 17.79 -3.72
N LYS A 197 17.90 17.71 -4.69
CA LYS A 197 16.47 17.77 -4.38
C LYS A 197 16.04 16.57 -3.51
N PRO A 198 15.42 16.79 -2.34
CA PRO A 198 14.95 15.71 -1.48
C PRO A 198 13.79 14.92 -2.11
N LYS A 199 13.65 13.66 -1.70
CA LYS A 199 12.48 12.82 -2.01
C LYS A 199 11.31 13.24 -1.10
N PHE A 200 10.08 13.18 -1.62
CA PHE A 200 8.90 13.57 -0.84
C PHE A 200 8.52 12.46 0.17
N PRO A 201 8.29 12.78 1.46
CA PRO A 201 7.99 11.78 2.48
C PRO A 201 6.56 11.25 2.42
N VAL A 202 6.43 9.92 2.54
CA VAL A 202 5.15 9.20 2.53
C VAL A 202 5.10 8.19 3.67
N LEU A 203 4.08 8.28 4.51
CA LEU A 203 3.80 7.34 5.59
C LEU A 203 2.80 6.27 5.13
N LEU A 204 3.11 4.99 5.37
CA LEU A 204 2.21 3.86 5.16
C LEU A 204 1.77 3.26 6.52
N MET A 205 0.46 3.05 6.71
CA MET A 205 -0.13 2.44 7.91
C MET A 205 -0.93 1.18 7.59
N HIS A 206 -0.63 0.08 8.28
CA HIS A 206 -1.19 -1.25 8.04
C HIS A 206 -2.61 -1.48 8.59
N GLY A 207 -3.20 -2.63 8.24
CA GLY A 207 -4.52 -3.08 8.69
C GLY A 207 -4.55 -3.78 10.05
N LEU A 208 -5.73 -4.31 10.41
CA LEU A 208 -5.98 -4.99 11.69
C LEU A 208 -5.13 -6.26 11.80
N LEU A 209 -4.53 -6.48 12.98
CA LEU A 209 -3.64 -7.61 13.27
C LEU A 209 -2.36 -7.66 12.41
N GLN A 210 -2.09 -6.72 11.52
CA GLN A 210 -0.87 -6.73 10.70
C GLN A 210 0.23 -5.87 11.34
N SER A 211 1.44 -5.94 10.80
CA SER A 211 2.44 -4.87 10.85
C SER A 211 2.62 -4.26 9.46
N SER A 212 3.37 -3.17 9.34
CA SER A 212 3.66 -2.55 8.03
C SER A 212 4.56 -3.38 7.13
N GLY A 213 5.06 -4.54 7.59
CA GLY A 213 5.73 -5.50 6.73
C GLY A 213 4.79 -6.09 5.68
N ALA A 214 3.47 -5.96 5.85
CA ALA A 214 2.48 -6.28 4.81
C ALA A 214 2.72 -5.54 3.49
N TYR A 215 3.40 -4.38 3.52
CA TYR A 215 3.75 -3.61 2.33
C TYR A 215 5.09 -4.02 1.67
N CYS A 216 5.71 -5.12 2.14
CA CYS A 216 7.09 -5.53 1.84
C CYS A 216 7.22 -7.02 1.44
N CYS A 217 6.12 -7.66 1.03
CA CYS A 217 6.07 -9.12 0.86
C CYS A 217 6.28 -9.62 -0.58
N ASN A 218 6.13 -8.76 -1.60
CA ASN A 218 6.10 -9.09 -3.02
C ASN A 218 7.39 -8.67 -3.77
N ASP A 219 8.54 -8.72 -3.09
CA ASP A 219 9.84 -8.29 -3.65
C ASP A 219 9.71 -6.90 -4.31
N ASP A 220 10.18 -6.69 -5.54
CA ASP A 220 10.15 -5.40 -6.25
C ASP A 220 8.74 -4.82 -6.42
N GLU A 221 7.72 -5.68 -6.41
CA GLU A 221 6.31 -5.32 -6.53
C GLU A 221 5.64 -5.14 -5.17
N SER A 222 6.42 -4.97 -4.10
CA SER A 222 5.93 -4.54 -2.80
C SER A 222 5.69 -3.03 -2.81
N LEU A 223 4.51 -2.56 -2.39
CA LEU A 223 4.15 -1.13 -2.42
C LEU A 223 5.24 -0.21 -1.83
N ALA A 224 5.82 -0.59 -0.68
CA ALA A 224 6.87 0.21 -0.03
C ALA A 224 8.16 0.28 -0.87
N PHE A 225 8.62 -0.85 -1.40
CA PHE A 225 9.85 -0.92 -2.18
C PHE A 225 9.66 -0.26 -3.54
N TRP A 226 8.52 -0.50 -4.18
CA TRP A 226 8.15 0.10 -5.45
C TRP A 226 8.08 1.63 -5.36
N LEU A 227 7.46 2.19 -4.30
CA LEU A 227 7.43 3.64 -4.08
C LEU A 227 8.82 4.22 -3.81
N CYS A 228 9.64 3.56 -3.00
CA CYS A 228 11.00 4.00 -2.68
C CYS A 228 11.86 4.07 -3.96
N LYS A 229 11.81 3.03 -4.80
CA LYS A 229 12.50 2.97 -6.09
C LYS A 229 11.98 4.02 -7.07
N SER A 230 10.67 4.32 -7.03
CA SER A 230 10.09 5.40 -7.85
C SER A 230 10.50 6.81 -7.41
N GLY A 231 11.19 6.99 -6.28
CA GLY A 231 11.72 8.28 -5.85
C GLY A 231 10.99 8.96 -4.69
N TYR A 232 10.16 8.24 -3.95
CA TYR A 232 9.60 8.72 -2.67
C TYR A 232 10.51 8.36 -1.48
N ASP A 233 10.39 9.15 -0.41
CA ASP A 233 10.97 8.85 0.89
C ASP A 233 9.92 8.08 1.71
N VAL A 234 10.15 6.79 1.93
CA VAL A 234 9.10 5.85 2.37
C VAL A 234 9.26 5.47 3.83
N TRP A 235 8.21 5.74 4.60
CA TRP A 235 8.12 5.51 6.04
C TRP A 235 6.97 4.55 6.35
N LEU A 236 7.21 3.55 7.18
CA LEU A 236 6.27 2.48 7.51
C LEU A 236 5.97 2.54 9.01
N GLY A 237 4.79 3.03 9.39
CA GLY A 237 4.41 3.15 10.78
C GLY A 237 3.79 1.88 11.33
N ASN A 238 4.11 1.52 12.58
CA ASN A 238 3.46 0.43 13.28
C ASN A 238 2.71 0.96 14.50
N ASN A 239 1.52 0.42 14.72
CA ASN A 239 0.72 0.78 15.89
C ASN A 239 1.29 0.19 17.18
N ARG A 240 0.85 0.74 18.31
CA ARG A 240 1.21 0.29 19.67
C ARG A 240 1.13 -1.22 19.88
N CYS A 241 1.99 -1.71 20.76
CA CYS A 241 2.24 -3.10 21.12
C CYS A 241 2.91 -3.98 20.05
N GLY A 242 2.54 -3.88 18.77
CA GLY A 242 3.23 -4.54 17.65
C GLY A 242 3.71 -5.98 17.93
N PHE A 243 4.94 -6.31 17.55
CA PHE A 243 5.58 -7.57 17.95
C PHE A 243 6.18 -7.53 19.36
N LYS A 244 6.63 -6.34 19.79
CA LYS A 244 7.34 -6.12 21.06
C LYS A 244 6.68 -4.96 21.79
N PRO A 245 5.78 -5.24 22.74
CA PRO A 245 5.09 -4.19 23.47
C PRO A 245 6.05 -3.38 24.33
N LYS A 246 6.06 -2.06 24.16
CA LYS A 246 6.91 -1.12 24.92
C LYS A 246 6.10 0.10 25.35
N HIS A 247 6.43 0.60 26.53
CA HIS A 247 5.89 1.83 27.09
C HIS A 247 6.92 2.43 28.05
N THR A 248 6.89 3.74 28.24
CA THR A 248 7.77 4.45 29.20
C THR A 248 7.55 4.11 30.67
N LEU A 249 6.40 3.54 31.04
CA LEU A 249 5.95 3.35 32.43
C LEU A 249 5.27 2.01 32.67
N LEU A 250 4.54 1.49 31.67
CA LEU A 250 3.71 0.30 31.80
C LEU A 250 4.44 -0.94 31.26
N GLU A 251 4.37 -2.03 32.01
CA GLU A 251 4.89 -3.32 31.59
C GLU A 251 3.81 -4.18 30.92
N TYR A 252 4.21 -5.21 30.17
CA TYR A 252 3.28 -6.15 29.51
C TYR A 252 2.18 -6.69 30.44
N SER A 253 2.53 -6.97 31.70
CA SER A 253 1.61 -7.54 32.70
C SER A 253 0.62 -6.52 33.25
N ASP A 254 0.84 -5.22 33.07
CA ASP A 254 -0.07 -4.17 33.54
C ASP A 254 -1.31 -4.10 32.64
N PRO A 255 -2.53 -4.32 33.16
CA PRO A 255 -3.76 -4.23 32.36
C PRO A 255 -3.94 -2.87 31.67
N ARG A 256 -3.43 -1.78 32.25
CA ARG A 256 -3.55 -0.43 31.68
C ARG A 256 -2.82 -0.31 30.35
N MET A 257 -1.78 -1.12 30.12
CA MET A 257 -1.07 -1.20 28.84
C MET A 257 -1.99 -1.64 27.70
N TRP A 258 -3.11 -2.30 28.00
CA TRP A 258 -4.04 -2.86 27.03
C TRP A 258 -5.37 -2.11 26.98
N CYS A 259 -5.52 -1.03 27.74
CA CYS A 259 -6.75 -0.23 27.82
C CYS A 259 -6.85 0.81 26.69
N TRP A 260 -6.78 0.37 25.43
CA TRP A 260 -6.85 1.23 24.26
C TRP A 260 -7.64 0.58 23.12
N ASN A 261 -8.16 1.40 22.22
CA ASN A 261 -8.83 0.99 20.99
C ASN A 261 -8.41 1.87 19.80
N ILE A 262 -9.13 1.75 18.68
CA ILE A 262 -8.84 2.49 17.43
C ILE A 262 -8.80 4.01 17.62
N ARG A 263 -9.54 4.55 18.61
CA ARG A 263 -9.48 5.98 18.93
C ARG A 263 -8.09 6.39 19.41
N GLN A 264 -7.48 5.62 20.32
CA GLN A 264 -6.12 5.92 20.81
C GLN A 264 -5.08 5.78 19.69
N MET A 265 -5.21 4.76 18.82
CA MET A 265 -4.35 4.62 17.65
C MET A 265 -4.45 5.86 16.73
N GLY A 266 -5.66 6.34 16.46
CA GLY A 266 -5.87 7.53 15.63
C GLY A 266 -5.39 8.83 16.29
N VAL A 267 -5.67 9.01 17.59
CA VAL A 267 -5.41 10.28 18.30
C VAL A 267 -3.96 10.41 18.78
N PHE A 268 -3.26 9.30 19.05
CA PHE A 268 -1.90 9.33 19.61
C PHE A 268 -0.84 8.72 18.67
N ASP A 269 -1.07 7.53 18.11
CA ASP A 269 -0.04 6.83 17.31
C ASP A 269 0.22 7.59 16.00
N LEU A 270 -0.84 7.87 15.23
CA LEU A 270 -0.72 8.50 13.92
C LEU A 270 -0.11 9.91 13.95
N PRO A 271 -0.50 10.82 14.87
CA PRO A 271 0.16 12.12 15.02
C PRO A 271 1.63 12.01 15.47
N ALA A 272 1.96 11.08 16.37
CA ALA A 272 3.33 10.88 16.80
C ALA A 272 4.24 10.40 15.65
N LEU A 273 3.77 9.43 14.86
CA LEU A 273 4.47 8.95 13.67
C LEU A 273 4.65 10.08 12.64
N THR A 274 3.58 10.82 12.34
CA THR A 274 3.62 11.95 11.39
C THR A 274 4.58 13.05 11.86
N SER A 275 4.54 13.41 13.15
CA SER A 275 5.42 14.39 13.77
C SER A 275 6.89 13.98 13.69
N ARG A 276 7.18 12.69 13.92
CA ARG A 276 8.55 12.17 13.80
C ARG A 276 9.08 12.35 12.38
N ILE A 277 8.31 11.97 11.36
CA ILE A 277 8.72 12.10 9.95
C ILE A 277 8.96 13.56 9.60
N ILE A 278 8.06 14.47 9.98
CA ILE A 278 8.22 15.92 9.75
C ILE A 278 9.53 16.44 10.37
N THR A 279 9.85 15.99 11.58
CA THR A 279 11.06 16.41 12.30
C THR A 279 12.31 15.89 11.60
N GLU A 280 12.32 14.61 11.20
CA GLU A 280 13.47 13.94 10.57
C GLU A 280 13.73 14.42 9.14
N THR A 281 12.67 14.66 8.37
CA THR A 281 12.75 14.97 6.92
C THR A 281 12.79 16.47 6.64
N GLY A 282 12.31 17.30 7.56
CA GLY A 282 12.27 18.75 7.41
C GLY A 282 11.03 19.30 6.69
N PHE A 283 10.18 18.44 6.13
CA PHE A 283 8.96 18.83 5.44
C PHE A 283 7.85 19.30 6.39
N GLU A 284 6.96 20.17 5.93
CA GLU A 284 5.82 20.61 6.73
C GLU A 284 4.66 19.62 6.73
N LYS A 285 4.52 18.89 5.62
CA LYS A 285 3.46 17.93 5.35
C LYS A 285 4.01 16.70 4.65
N ILE A 286 3.29 15.60 4.80
CA ILE A 286 3.64 14.31 4.21
C ILE A 286 2.45 13.72 3.44
N GLY A 287 2.71 12.76 2.55
CA GLY A 287 1.67 11.89 2.00
C GLY A 287 1.31 10.79 3.00
N LEU A 288 0.05 10.38 3.07
CA LEU A 288 -0.39 9.27 3.91
C LEU A 288 -1.11 8.21 3.08
N ILE A 289 -0.66 6.97 3.16
CA ILE A 289 -1.32 5.79 2.60
C ILE A 289 -1.73 4.89 3.75
N CYS A 290 -2.98 4.45 3.78
CA CYS A 290 -3.42 3.47 4.76
C CYS A 290 -4.22 2.34 4.13
N HIS A 291 -4.13 1.15 4.72
CA HIS A 291 -4.95 0.00 4.37
C HIS A 291 -5.87 -0.40 5.51
N SER A 292 -7.12 -0.77 5.21
CA SER A 292 -8.04 -1.40 6.17
C SER A 292 -8.18 -0.62 7.49
N GLN A 293 -7.88 -1.21 8.66
CA GLN A 293 -7.89 -0.50 9.96
C GLN A 293 -7.02 0.76 9.99
N GLY A 294 -5.91 0.79 9.24
CA GLY A 294 -5.11 1.99 9.05
C GLY A 294 -5.94 3.14 8.50
N THR A 295 -6.89 2.87 7.60
CA THR A 295 -7.83 3.89 7.11
C THR A 295 -8.82 4.30 8.20
N THR A 296 -9.29 3.34 9.02
CA THR A 296 -10.23 3.61 10.12
C THR A 296 -9.64 4.56 11.16
N GLN A 297 -8.42 4.27 11.64
CA GLN A 297 -7.77 5.14 12.62
C GLN A 297 -7.56 6.55 12.06
N THR A 298 -7.25 6.67 10.76
CA THR A 298 -7.10 7.97 10.09
C THR A 298 -8.43 8.71 9.98
N PHE A 299 -9.51 8.05 9.53
CA PHE A 299 -10.84 8.67 9.50
C PHE A 299 -11.29 9.13 10.88
N VAL A 300 -11.02 8.34 11.93
CA VAL A 300 -11.32 8.71 13.32
C VAL A 300 -10.46 9.91 13.75
N ALA A 301 -9.16 9.89 13.47
CA ALA A 301 -8.25 10.98 13.83
C ALA A 301 -8.67 12.31 13.19
N LEU A 302 -8.97 12.30 11.89
CA LEU A 302 -9.32 13.50 11.12
C LEU A 302 -10.71 14.06 11.47
N ALA A 303 -11.56 13.31 12.16
CA ALA A 303 -12.88 13.80 12.54
C ALA A 303 -12.76 15.08 13.39
N LYS A 304 -13.65 16.04 13.16
CA LYS A 304 -13.59 17.39 13.75
C LYS A 304 -13.56 17.45 15.28
N GLU A 305 -13.99 16.38 15.94
CA GLU A 305 -14.03 16.25 17.42
C GLU A 305 -12.86 15.43 17.99
N GLN A 306 -11.91 14.99 17.16
CA GLN A 306 -10.80 14.13 17.56
C GLN A 306 -9.45 14.84 17.46
N ARG A 307 -8.85 14.86 16.26
CA ARG A 307 -7.51 15.41 16.03
C ARG A 307 -7.40 16.04 14.63
N PRO A 308 -8.28 17.01 14.29
CA PRO A 308 -8.38 17.55 12.92
C PRO A 308 -7.11 18.31 12.46
N ASP A 309 -6.29 18.79 13.40
CA ASP A 309 -4.97 19.39 13.14
C ASP A 309 -3.98 18.44 12.44
N LEU A 310 -4.19 17.13 12.55
CA LEU A 310 -3.44 16.15 11.76
C LEU A 310 -3.64 16.38 10.25
N GLY A 311 -4.84 16.78 9.82
CA GLY A 311 -5.16 17.00 8.42
C GLY A 311 -4.32 18.11 7.78
N GLU A 312 -3.95 19.13 8.55
CA GLU A 312 -3.07 20.21 8.11
C GLU A 312 -1.62 19.75 7.87
N LYS A 313 -1.27 18.55 8.35
CA LYS A 313 0.06 17.93 8.19
C LYS A 313 0.11 16.94 7.04
N LEU A 314 -0.98 16.79 6.29
CA LEU A 314 -1.11 15.84 5.19
C LEU A 314 -1.35 16.56 3.87
N THR A 315 -0.62 16.20 2.82
CA THR A 315 -0.90 16.68 1.45
C THR A 315 -2.06 15.91 0.83
N VAL A 316 -2.18 14.63 1.19
CA VAL A 316 -3.27 13.73 0.79
C VAL A 316 -3.37 12.55 1.74
N PHE A 317 -4.57 12.02 1.88
CA PHE A 317 -4.85 10.74 2.50
C PHE A 317 -5.36 9.73 1.44
N CYS A 318 -4.52 8.74 1.11
CA CYS A 318 -4.82 7.62 0.22
C CYS A 318 -5.35 6.42 1.03
N ALA A 319 -6.62 6.07 0.85
CA ALA A 319 -7.29 5.00 1.57
C ALA A 319 -7.48 3.76 0.67
N LEU A 320 -6.78 2.68 0.99
CA LEU A 320 -6.84 1.38 0.33
C LEU A 320 -7.78 0.44 1.12
N ALA A 321 -8.80 -0.11 0.46
CA ALA A 321 -9.88 -0.88 1.11
C ALA A 321 -10.46 -0.14 2.35
N PRO A 322 -11.06 1.06 2.16
CA PRO A 322 -11.43 1.95 3.25
C PRO A 322 -12.46 1.35 4.20
N ALA A 323 -12.06 1.19 5.47
CA ALA A 323 -12.85 0.57 6.52
C ALA A 323 -13.60 1.63 7.34
N ALA A 324 -14.64 2.21 6.74
CA ALA A 324 -15.57 3.12 7.44
C ALA A 324 -16.94 2.49 7.70
N TYR A 325 -17.42 1.65 6.78
CA TYR A 325 -18.69 0.95 6.87
C TYR A 325 -18.47 -0.56 6.88
N ALA A 326 -19.26 -1.28 7.68
CA ALA A 326 -19.18 -2.74 7.76
C ALA A 326 -19.81 -3.40 6.53
N GLY A 327 -19.08 -4.33 5.91
CA GLY A 327 -19.55 -5.16 4.81
C GLY A 327 -20.48 -6.31 5.26
N PRO A 328 -20.92 -7.16 4.30
CA PRO A 328 -21.87 -8.26 4.56
C PRO A 328 -21.32 -9.34 5.51
N LEU A 329 -20.00 -9.50 5.61
CA LEU A 329 -19.36 -10.53 6.42
C LEU A 329 -19.73 -10.46 7.90
N ILE A 330 -20.05 -9.27 8.42
CA ILE A 330 -20.53 -9.10 9.80
C ILE A 330 -21.83 -9.86 10.10
N GLY A 331 -22.51 -10.34 9.06
CA GLY A 331 -23.68 -11.20 9.13
C GLY A 331 -23.40 -12.69 9.31
N LYS A 332 -22.15 -13.17 9.19
CA LYS A 332 -21.79 -14.59 9.39
C LYS A 332 -21.98 -15.02 10.85
N MET A 333 -22.23 -16.30 11.07
CA MET A 333 -22.67 -16.83 12.38
C MET A 333 -21.68 -16.55 13.52
N TYR A 334 -20.38 -16.71 13.27
CA TYR A 334 -19.34 -16.49 14.28
C TYR A 334 -19.19 -15.01 14.66
N PHE A 335 -19.28 -14.08 13.70
CA PHE A 335 -19.32 -12.64 14.02
C PHE A 335 -20.61 -12.23 14.75
N LYS A 336 -21.76 -12.82 14.38
CA LYS A 336 -23.02 -12.63 15.12
C LYS A 336 -22.91 -13.12 16.55
N PHE A 337 -22.27 -14.27 16.78
CA PHE A 337 -22.03 -14.81 18.11
C PHE A 337 -21.18 -13.85 18.96
N MET A 338 -20.07 -13.35 18.41
CA MET A 338 -19.21 -12.35 19.07
C MET A 338 -19.96 -11.09 19.50
N ARG A 339 -20.98 -10.68 18.75
CA ARG A 339 -21.83 -9.51 19.09
C ARG A 339 -22.85 -9.77 20.20
N ILE A 340 -23.18 -11.03 20.49
CA ILE A 340 -24.17 -11.40 21.53
C ILE A 340 -23.49 -11.55 22.89
N ILE A 341 -22.17 -11.81 22.90
CA ILE A 341 -21.37 -11.93 24.12
C ILE A 341 -21.43 -10.62 24.92
N SER A 342 -21.77 -10.72 26.22
CA SER A 342 -21.79 -9.58 27.12
C SER A 342 -20.36 -9.09 27.41
N PRO A 343 -20.16 -7.81 27.80
CA PRO A 343 -18.83 -7.32 28.15
C PRO A 343 -18.12 -8.15 29.24
N GLY A 344 -18.88 -8.63 30.24
CA GLY A 344 -18.34 -9.50 31.30
C GLY A 344 -17.87 -10.86 30.76
N LEU A 345 -18.67 -11.51 29.91
CA LEU A 345 -18.28 -12.78 29.29
C LEU A 345 -17.12 -12.61 28.32
N PHE A 346 -17.06 -11.49 27.58
CA PHE A 346 -15.92 -11.18 26.70
C PHE A 346 -14.62 -11.09 27.48
N ARG A 347 -14.62 -10.35 28.61
CA ARG A 347 -13.45 -10.25 29.50
C ARG A 347 -13.08 -11.58 30.13
N LEU A 348 -14.06 -12.43 30.45
CA LEU A 348 -13.79 -13.77 30.97
C LEU A 348 -13.08 -14.66 29.92
N MET A 349 -13.48 -14.58 28.65
CA MET A 349 -12.92 -15.42 27.58
C MET A 349 -11.60 -14.90 27.01
N PHE A 350 -11.49 -13.59 26.77
CA PHE A 350 -10.35 -12.98 26.08
C PHE A 350 -9.43 -12.16 26.99
N GLY A 351 -9.82 -12.00 28.26
CA GLY A 351 -9.04 -11.25 29.24
C GLY A 351 -9.19 -9.74 29.11
N ILE A 352 -8.28 -9.05 29.80
CA ILE A 352 -8.16 -7.57 29.84
C ILE A 352 -6.79 -7.10 29.30
N HIS A 353 -6.02 -8.01 28.70
CA HIS A 353 -4.67 -7.77 28.16
C HIS A 353 -4.67 -7.88 26.62
N ALA A 354 -3.63 -8.47 26.04
CA ALA A 354 -3.58 -8.88 24.65
C ALA A 354 -4.72 -9.83 24.28
N PHE A 355 -5.31 -9.62 23.10
CA PHE A 355 -6.30 -10.53 22.53
C PHE A 355 -5.60 -11.79 21.99
N ILE A 356 -5.94 -12.95 22.56
CA ILE A 356 -5.43 -14.28 22.17
C ILE A 356 -3.88 -14.25 22.01
N PRO A 357 -3.11 -14.00 23.10
CA PRO A 357 -1.65 -13.92 23.04
C PRO A 357 -0.99 -15.23 22.56
N PHE A 358 -1.73 -16.35 22.61
CA PHE A 358 -1.33 -17.63 22.02
C PHE A 358 -0.96 -17.52 20.53
N MET A 359 -1.58 -16.62 19.78
CA MET A 359 -1.21 -16.43 18.36
C MET A 359 0.25 -16.00 18.19
N MET A 360 0.78 -15.19 19.13
CA MET A 360 2.19 -14.77 19.11
C MET A 360 3.13 -15.91 19.47
N GLN A 361 2.71 -16.82 20.34
CA GLN A 361 3.48 -18.03 20.67
C GLN A 361 3.53 -18.99 19.47
N MET A 362 2.42 -19.15 18.76
CA MET A 362 2.39 -19.92 17.51
C MET A 362 3.31 -19.31 16.44
N HIS A 363 3.31 -17.99 16.30
CA HIS A 363 4.18 -17.26 15.37
C HIS A 363 5.67 -17.51 15.65
N GLN A 364 6.06 -17.52 16.93
CA GLN A 364 7.45 -17.73 17.33
C GLN A 364 7.93 -19.18 17.23
N LEU A 365 7.03 -20.16 17.41
CA LEU A 365 7.40 -21.57 17.56
C LEU A 365 7.18 -22.42 16.30
N LEU A 366 6.21 -22.07 15.45
CA LEU A 366 5.91 -22.86 14.27
C LEU A 366 6.90 -22.56 13.14
N ASP A 367 7.16 -23.57 12.32
CA ASP A 367 7.87 -23.38 11.05
C ASP A 367 7.14 -22.33 10.20
N PRO A 368 7.85 -21.34 9.62
CA PRO A 368 7.22 -20.24 8.88
C PRO A 368 6.32 -20.66 7.72
N ARG A 369 6.59 -21.80 7.07
CA ARG A 369 5.75 -22.31 5.97
C ARG A 369 4.45 -22.88 6.50
N ILE A 370 4.52 -23.65 7.59
CA ILE A 370 3.33 -24.18 8.28
C ILE A 370 2.49 -23.03 8.81
N TYR A 371 3.15 -22.05 9.43
CA TYR A 371 2.54 -20.86 9.96
C TYR A 371 1.79 -20.06 8.89
N GLY A 372 2.46 -19.74 7.77
CA GLY A 372 1.85 -18.99 6.68
C GLY A 372 0.70 -19.73 6.00
N TRP A 373 0.81 -21.06 5.85
CA TRP A 373 -0.29 -21.88 5.36
C TRP A 373 -1.50 -21.84 6.30
N LEU A 374 -1.28 -21.94 7.62
CA LEU A 374 -2.34 -21.86 8.61
C LEU A 374 -2.98 -20.47 8.63
N GLY A 375 -2.16 -19.42 8.55
CA GLY A 375 -2.60 -18.02 8.45
C GLY A 375 -3.57 -17.83 7.27
N TYR A 376 -3.20 -18.29 6.08
CA TYR A 376 -4.08 -18.28 4.92
C TYR A 376 -5.39 -19.04 5.17
N LYS A 377 -5.33 -20.26 5.75
CA LYS A 377 -6.55 -21.04 6.03
C LYS A 377 -7.48 -20.34 7.02
N VAL A 378 -6.94 -19.71 8.06
CA VAL A 378 -7.72 -18.92 9.03
C VAL A 378 -8.37 -17.73 8.34
N PHE A 379 -7.61 -16.98 7.54
CA PHE A 379 -8.12 -15.78 6.86
C PHE A 379 -9.17 -16.12 5.81
N SER A 380 -8.93 -17.16 5.01
CA SER A 380 -9.91 -17.67 4.05
C SER A 380 -11.19 -18.12 4.74
N PHE A 381 -11.10 -18.86 5.85
CA PHE A 381 -12.28 -19.27 6.62
C PHE A 381 -13.04 -18.09 7.23
N LEU A 382 -12.34 -17.14 7.86
CA LEU A 382 -12.97 -16.03 8.57
C LEU A 382 -13.56 -14.99 7.63
N PHE A 383 -12.89 -14.71 6.52
CA PHE A 383 -13.19 -13.56 5.67
C PHE A 383 -13.66 -13.91 4.25
N ASP A 384 -13.63 -15.19 3.87
CA ASP A 384 -13.94 -15.64 2.49
C ASP A 384 -12.94 -15.16 1.44
N TRP A 385 -11.73 -14.80 1.86
CA TRP A 385 -10.69 -14.36 0.94
C TRP A 385 -9.99 -15.54 0.28
N THR A 386 -9.56 -15.33 -0.96
CA THR A 386 -8.85 -16.28 -1.82
C THR A 386 -7.47 -15.75 -2.17
N ASP A 387 -6.55 -16.65 -2.51
CA ASP A 387 -5.21 -16.33 -3.02
C ASP A 387 -5.16 -16.44 -4.55
N SER A 388 -6.28 -16.22 -5.22
CA SER A 388 -6.41 -16.38 -6.68
C SER A 388 -5.55 -15.37 -7.46
N ARG A 389 -5.27 -14.21 -6.85
CA ARG A 389 -4.49 -13.10 -7.42
C ARG A 389 -3.11 -12.94 -6.81
N TRP A 390 -2.74 -13.80 -5.86
CA TRP A 390 -1.47 -13.67 -5.13
C TRP A 390 -0.43 -14.59 -5.75
N ASP A 391 0.85 -14.21 -5.64
CA ASP A 391 1.92 -15.15 -5.88
C ASP A 391 1.93 -16.21 -4.77
N ARG A 392 1.62 -17.45 -5.15
CA ARG A 392 1.56 -18.60 -4.22
C ARG A 392 2.93 -18.98 -3.65
N GLY A 393 4.01 -18.66 -4.35
CA GLY A 393 5.38 -18.83 -3.85
C GLY A 393 5.66 -17.91 -2.67
N LEU A 394 5.12 -16.69 -2.70
CA LEU A 394 5.30 -15.67 -1.67
C LEU A 394 4.21 -15.68 -0.60
N ARG A 395 3.07 -16.35 -0.82
CA ARG A 395 1.92 -16.34 0.10
C ARG A 395 2.28 -16.58 1.57
N ASN A 396 3.12 -17.57 1.86
CA ASN A 396 3.46 -17.89 3.26
C ASN A 396 4.26 -16.76 3.94
N ARG A 397 5.01 -15.98 3.14
CA ARG A 397 5.73 -14.78 3.57
C ARG A 397 4.78 -13.65 3.98
N MET A 398 3.67 -13.47 3.24
CA MET A 398 2.66 -12.43 3.50
C MET A 398 2.11 -12.48 4.93
N PHE A 399 2.02 -13.69 5.49
CA PHE A 399 1.54 -13.92 6.86
C PHE A 399 2.62 -13.84 7.94
N GLN A 400 3.91 -13.63 7.62
CA GLN A 400 4.92 -13.44 8.68
C GLN A 400 4.73 -12.14 9.44
N PHE A 401 4.05 -11.18 8.82
CA PHE A 401 3.78 -9.88 9.40
C PHE A 401 2.39 -9.80 10.06
N ALA A 402 1.78 -10.96 10.36
CA ALA A 402 0.50 -11.06 11.07
C ALA A 402 0.36 -12.40 11.85
N PRO A 403 -0.25 -12.41 13.04
CA PRO A 403 -0.75 -11.29 13.76
C PRO A 403 0.36 -10.56 14.53
N VAL A 404 0.10 -9.31 14.86
CA VAL A 404 0.77 -8.60 15.95
C VAL A 404 -0.10 -8.57 17.19
N TYR A 405 0.45 -8.15 18.33
CA TYR A 405 -0.33 -7.90 19.53
C TYR A 405 -1.41 -6.84 19.26
N VAL A 406 -2.63 -7.13 19.70
CA VAL A 406 -3.76 -6.18 19.75
C VAL A 406 -4.43 -6.29 21.11
N SER A 407 -4.99 -5.21 21.64
CA SER A 407 -5.72 -5.28 22.91
C SER A 407 -7.07 -5.98 22.78
N ALA A 408 -7.47 -6.68 23.84
CA ALA A 408 -8.83 -7.21 23.96
C ALA A 408 -9.89 -6.09 23.86
N GLU A 409 -9.59 -4.89 24.36
CA GLU A 409 -10.46 -3.71 24.25
C GLU A 409 -10.67 -3.26 22.78
N SER A 410 -9.62 -3.26 21.95
CA SER A 410 -9.73 -2.98 20.51
C SER A 410 -10.60 -4.02 19.80
N MET A 411 -10.41 -5.30 20.12
CA MET A 411 -11.22 -6.36 19.52
C MET A 411 -12.68 -6.30 19.98
N ARG A 412 -12.93 -5.88 21.24
CA ARG A 412 -14.29 -5.57 21.69
C ARG A 412 -14.87 -4.37 20.96
N TRP A 413 -14.08 -3.35 20.63
CA TRP A 413 -14.55 -2.21 19.85
C TRP A 413 -14.98 -2.62 18.43
N TRP A 414 -14.23 -3.52 17.78
CA TRP A 414 -14.60 -4.06 16.47
C TRP A 414 -15.81 -4.99 16.52
N LEU A 415 -15.78 -5.98 17.41
CA LEU A 415 -16.71 -7.12 17.40
C LEU A 415 -17.89 -6.98 18.37
N GLY A 416 -17.76 -6.11 19.37
CA GLY A 416 -18.67 -6.01 20.50
C GLY A 416 -20.01 -5.35 20.17
N ARG A 417 -20.98 -5.64 21.04
CA ARG A 417 -22.38 -5.20 20.91
C ARG A 417 -22.59 -3.69 20.94
N GLU A 418 -21.65 -2.92 21.49
CA GLU A 418 -21.85 -1.50 21.79
C GLU A 418 -21.05 -0.56 20.89
N CYS A 419 -20.29 -1.12 19.94
CA CYS A 419 -19.31 -0.37 19.15
C CYS A 419 -19.54 -0.60 17.64
N PHE A 420 -18.47 -0.75 16.84
CA PHE A 420 -18.55 -0.79 15.38
C PHE A 420 -19.56 -1.84 14.87
N ALA A 421 -19.58 -3.05 15.43
CA ALA A 421 -20.47 -4.12 14.97
C ALA A 421 -21.98 -3.86 15.14
N LYS A 422 -22.38 -2.93 16.01
CA LYS A 422 -23.78 -2.51 16.16
C LYS A 422 -24.12 -1.34 15.24
N HIS A 423 -23.22 -0.37 15.17
CA HIS A 423 -23.42 0.84 14.39
C HIS A 423 -23.24 0.61 12.89
N LYS A 424 -22.36 -0.31 12.50
CA LYS A 424 -21.93 -0.58 11.11
C LYS A 424 -21.27 0.62 10.42
N CYS A 425 -20.92 1.64 11.18
CA CYS A 425 -20.18 2.83 10.77
C CYS A 425 -19.29 3.26 11.94
N ILE A 426 -18.12 3.78 11.62
CA ILE A 426 -17.11 4.22 12.59
C ILE A 426 -17.44 5.56 13.25
N LEU A 427 -18.21 6.43 12.58
CA LEU A 427 -18.47 7.82 12.98
C LEU A 427 -19.96 8.20 12.97
N ALA A 428 -20.86 7.24 12.71
CA ALA A 428 -22.31 7.49 12.71
C ALA A 428 -23.07 6.43 13.49
N THR A 429 -24.17 6.85 14.13
CA THR A 429 -25.06 5.93 14.84
C THR A 429 -25.87 5.08 13.85
N LYS A 430 -26.40 3.94 14.30
CA LYS A 430 -27.20 3.05 13.44
C LYS A 430 -28.46 3.75 12.91
N ASP A 431 -29.03 4.65 13.69
CA ASP A 431 -30.24 5.37 13.32
C ASP A 431 -29.94 6.52 12.35
N ALA A 432 -28.78 7.17 12.48
CA ALA A 432 -28.27 8.08 11.45
C ALA A 432 -28.06 7.35 10.12
N LEU A 433 -27.46 6.15 10.13
CA LEU A 433 -27.28 5.35 8.92
C LEU A 433 -28.59 4.94 8.26
N LYS A 434 -29.59 4.52 9.05
CA LYS A 434 -30.91 4.23 8.50
C LYS A 434 -31.50 5.47 7.85
N ALA A 435 -31.39 6.64 8.49
CA ALA A 435 -31.89 7.87 7.90
C ALA A 435 -31.19 8.17 6.56
N GLU A 436 -29.88 8.00 6.48
CA GLU A 436 -29.10 8.10 5.22
C GLU A 436 -29.62 7.14 4.14
N GLU A 437 -29.80 5.86 4.47
CA GLU A 437 -30.32 4.85 3.52
C GLU A 437 -31.74 5.16 3.04
N HIS A 438 -32.60 5.69 3.90
CA HIS A 438 -33.96 6.07 3.55
C HIS A 438 -33.98 7.28 2.60
N MET A 439 -33.10 8.27 2.84
CA MET A 439 -32.92 9.41 1.95
C MET A 439 -32.34 8.99 0.59
N ASP A 440 -31.37 8.07 0.60
CA ASP A 440 -30.77 7.54 -0.62
C ASP A 440 -31.78 6.79 -1.47
N GLY A 441 -32.54 5.89 -0.87
CA GLY A 441 -33.61 5.19 -1.58
C GLY A 441 -34.66 6.13 -2.17
N ALA A 442 -35.02 7.21 -1.46
CA ALA A 442 -35.97 8.19 -1.96
C ALA A 442 -35.41 9.02 -3.14
N ALA A 443 -34.14 9.42 -3.07
CA ALA A 443 -33.46 10.15 -4.16
C ALA A 443 -33.28 9.28 -5.41
N ASP A 444 -33.03 7.97 -5.22
CA ASP A 444 -32.83 7.00 -6.30
C ASP A 444 -34.17 6.44 -6.86
N GLY A 445 -35.32 7.04 -6.51
CA GLY A 445 -36.64 6.68 -7.05
C GLY A 445 -37.28 5.41 -6.49
N ARG A 446 -36.80 4.87 -5.36
CA ARG A 446 -37.40 3.68 -4.70
C ARG A 446 -38.67 4.07 -3.92
N PRO A 447 -39.66 3.16 -3.75
CA PRO A 447 -40.93 3.48 -3.10
C PRO A 447 -40.76 4.01 -1.68
N VAL A 448 -41.30 5.21 -1.43
CA VAL A 448 -41.22 5.89 -0.13
C VAL A 448 -42.35 5.41 0.77
N THR A 449 -42.03 4.74 1.88
CA THR A 449 -43.03 4.31 2.87
C THR A 449 -43.45 5.48 3.78
N PRO A 450 -44.61 5.43 4.47
CA PRO A 450 -45.04 6.48 5.41
C PRO A 450 -44.00 6.73 6.53
N ARG A 451 -43.31 5.68 6.96
CA ARG A 451 -42.21 5.73 7.94
C ARG A 451 -40.96 6.43 7.39
N THR A 452 -40.72 6.31 6.08
CA THR A 452 -39.66 7.03 5.35
C THR A 452 -39.94 8.53 5.30
N LYS A 453 -41.19 8.95 5.09
CA LYS A 453 -41.56 10.39 5.07
C LYS A 453 -41.27 11.09 6.40
N SER A 454 -41.67 10.49 7.53
CA SER A 454 -41.44 11.06 8.86
C SER A 454 -39.95 11.18 9.22
N ALA A 455 -39.12 10.21 8.82
CA ALA A 455 -37.67 10.28 9.03
C ALA A 455 -36.98 11.35 8.16
N ILE A 456 -37.40 11.50 6.90
CA ILE A 456 -36.93 12.55 5.98
C ILE A 456 -37.29 13.94 6.52
N GLU A 457 -38.50 14.10 7.05
CA GLU A 457 -39.03 15.37 7.57
C GLU A 457 -38.37 15.79 8.90
N ALA A 458 -38.03 14.81 9.76
CA ALA A 458 -37.25 15.06 10.97
C ALA A 458 -35.81 15.51 10.65
N HIS A 459 -35.21 15.03 9.55
CA HIS A 459 -33.82 15.34 9.21
C HIS A 459 -33.66 16.58 8.32
N ARG A 460 -34.69 16.95 7.54
CA ARG A 460 -34.77 18.24 6.80
C ARG A 460 -34.61 19.48 7.69
N LYS A 461 -34.80 19.34 9.00
CA LYS A 461 -34.60 20.43 9.98
C LYS A 461 -33.15 20.71 10.32
N HIS A 462 -32.19 19.91 9.83
CA HIS A 462 -30.78 20.15 10.09
C HIS A 462 -30.08 20.84 8.89
N PRO A 463 -29.24 21.85 9.13
CA PRO A 463 -28.49 22.55 8.07
C PRO A 463 -27.62 21.59 7.24
N LYS A 464 -27.36 21.92 5.96
CA LYS A 464 -26.33 21.22 5.17
C LYS A 464 -25.01 21.21 5.96
N GLY A 465 -24.38 20.05 6.10
CA GLY A 465 -23.13 19.87 6.87
C GLY A 465 -23.32 19.57 8.36
N SER A 466 -24.54 19.57 8.92
CA SER A 466 -24.77 19.24 10.34
C SER A 466 -24.33 17.83 10.72
N THR A 467 -24.27 16.91 9.75
CA THR A 467 -23.85 15.52 9.92
C THR A 467 -22.42 15.26 9.43
N ALA A 468 -21.70 16.29 8.99
CA ALA A 468 -20.35 16.16 8.48
C ALA A 468 -19.41 15.67 9.60
N TRP A 469 -18.59 14.69 9.28
CA TRP A 469 -17.56 14.14 10.15
C TRP A 469 -16.35 15.07 10.22
N TYR A 470 -16.08 15.78 9.13
CA TYR A 470 -14.88 16.59 8.96
C TYR A 470 -15.18 18.09 8.92
N ASN A 471 -14.13 18.90 9.08
CA ASN A 471 -14.14 20.36 8.95
C ASN A 471 -13.09 20.79 7.89
N GLU A 472 -12.83 22.09 7.77
CA GLU A 472 -11.93 22.68 6.76
C GLU A 472 -10.47 22.18 6.83
N GLN A 473 -10.08 21.56 7.95
CA GLN A 473 -8.74 20.98 8.12
C GLN A 473 -8.59 19.60 7.45
N ALA A 474 -9.67 19.04 6.90
CA ALA A 474 -9.62 17.76 6.20
C ALA A 474 -8.64 17.83 5.01
N PRO A 475 -7.68 16.89 4.91
CA PRO A 475 -6.81 16.83 3.75
C PRO A 475 -7.61 16.30 2.55
N PRO A 476 -7.11 16.54 1.32
CA PRO A 476 -7.58 15.83 0.15
C PRO A 476 -7.56 14.31 0.35
N MET A 477 -8.58 13.60 -0.14
CA MET A 477 -8.72 12.16 0.03
C MET A 477 -8.76 11.43 -1.31
N ALA A 478 -8.14 10.25 -1.36
CA ALA A 478 -8.14 9.36 -2.51
C ALA A 478 -8.55 7.94 -2.08
N PHE A 479 -9.36 7.25 -2.88
CA PHE A 479 -9.94 5.95 -2.49
C PHE A 479 -9.72 4.86 -3.53
N TRP A 480 -9.28 3.68 -3.07
CA TRP A 480 -9.25 2.44 -3.84
C TRP A 480 -10.14 1.41 -3.13
N VAL A 481 -11.33 1.20 -3.68
CA VAL A 481 -12.36 0.30 -3.14
C VAL A 481 -12.29 -1.06 -3.83
N CYS A 482 -12.25 -2.11 -3.02
CA CYS A 482 -12.29 -3.50 -3.47
C CYS A 482 -13.75 -3.93 -3.63
N GLY A 483 -14.18 -4.27 -4.85
CA GLY A 483 -15.59 -4.56 -5.16
C GLY A 483 -16.09 -5.90 -4.65
N ASN A 484 -15.20 -6.88 -4.46
CA ASN A 484 -15.50 -8.19 -3.89
C ASN A 484 -15.10 -8.26 -2.39
N ASP A 485 -15.07 -7.12 -1.71
CA ASP A 485 -14.73 -7.04 -0.30
C ASP A 485 -15.96 -7.27 0.59
N ASN A 486 -16.01 -8.44 1.21
CA ASN A 486 -17.10 -8.75 2.13
C ASN A 486 -16.92 -8.12 3.52
N LEU A 487 -15.70 -7.68 3.89
CA LEU A 487 -15.40 -7.17 5.22
C LEU A 487 -15.87 -5.71 5.39
N VAL A 488 -15.67 -4.88 4.38
CA VAL A 488 -16.00 -3.44 4.42
C VAL A 488 -16.83 -3.01 3.20
N ASP A 489 -17.67 -1.99 3.38
CA ASP A 489 -18.51 -1.44 2.31
C ASP A 489 -17.97 -0.07 1.87
N GLY A 490 -16.94 -0.10 1.01
CA GLY A 490 -16.31 1.12 0.48
C GLY A 490 -17.22 1.90 -0.48
N GLU A 491 -18.10 1.22 -1.21
CA GLU A 491 -19.11 1.83 -2.09
C GLU A 491 -20.06 2.73 -1.31
N LYS A 492 -20.48 2.30 -0.12
CA LYS A 492 -21.31 3.13 0.76
C LYS A 492 -20.57 4.37 1.25
N LEU A 493 -19.26 4.27 1.46
CA LEU A 493 -18.44 5.42 1.79
C LEU A 493 -18.36 6.41 0.63
N LEU A 494 -18.09 5.94 -0.60
CA LEU A 494 -18.06 6.81 -1.80
C LEU A 494 -19.38 7.54 -2.00
N ARG A 495 -20.52 6.84 -1.89
CA ARG A 495 -21.86 7.46 -1.97
C ARG A 495 -22.09 8.56 -0.94
N ARG A 496 -21.47 8.49 0.24
CA ARG A 496 -21.54 9.56 1.25
C ARG A 496 -20.90 10.85 0.74
N PHE A 497 -19.71 10.74 0.14
CA PHE A 497 -18.97 11.86 -0.42
C PHE A 497 -19.68 12.43 -1.66
N GLU A 498 -20.10 11.57 -2.60
CA GLU A 498 -20.81 11.96 -3.83
C GLU A 498 -22.11 12.73 -3.53
N LYS A 499 -22.82 12.36 -2.46
CA LYS A 499 -24.06 13.03 -2.04
C LYS A 499 -23.82 14.31 -1.23
N GLY A 500 -22.58 14.80 -1.16
CA GLY A 500 -22.22 16.08 -0.53
C GLY A 500 -22.45 16.11 0.98
N ARG A 501 -22.43 14.95 1.65
CA ARG A 501 -22.61 14.86 3.11
C ARG A 501 -21.38 15.30 3.90
N GLU A 502 -20.24 15.34 3.23
CA GLU A 502 -18.94 15.80 3.76
C GLU A 502 -18.45 17.00 2.92
N PRO A 503 -19.04 18.19 3.09
CA PRO A 503 -18.76 19.35 2.23
C PRO A 503 -17.32 19.86 2.32
N PHE A 504 -16.59 19.49 3.39
CA PHE A 504 -15.21 19.88 3.60
C PHE A 504 -14.19 18.88 3.06
N VAL A 505 -14.64 17.73 2.54
CA VAL A 505 -13.74 16.71 1.99
C VAL A 505 -13.63 16.88 0.48
N ASP A 506 -12.41 17.08 0.02
CA ASP A 506 -12.08 17.07 -1.40
C ASP A 506 -11.62 15.67 -1.82
N VAL A 507 -12.45 14.98 -2.62
CA VAL A 507 -12.12 13.68 -3.18
C VAL A 507 -11.37 13.87 -4.50
N VAL A 508 -10.05 13.69 -4.45
CA VAL A 508 -9.16 13.93 -5.60
C VAL A 508 -8.99 12.73 -6.52
N HIS A 509 -9.35 11.55 -6.05
CA HIS A 509 -9.33 10.30 -6.79
C HIS A 509 -10.27 9.28 -6.13
N SER A 510 -10.97 8.48 -6.94
CA SER A 510 -11.73 7.33 -6.47
C SER A 510 -11.78 6.26 -7.55
N LYS A 511 -11.46 5.02 -7.19
CA LYS A 511 -11.54 3.86 -8.08
C LYS A 511 -12.12 2.68 -7.33
N THR A 512 -13.08 2.00 -7.95
CA THR A 512 -13.55 0.69 -7.52
C THR A 512 -12.99 -0.37 -8.45
N ILE A 513 -12.40 -1.41 -7.89
CA ILE A 513 -11.84 -2.56 -8.61
C ILE A 513 -12.77 -3.76 -8.34
N PRO A 514 -13.71 -4.08 -9.25
CA PRO A 514 -14.80 -5.01 -8.97
C PRO A 514 -14.36 -6.40 -8.48
N GLU A 515 -13.22 -6.88 -8.97
CA GLU A 515 -12.72 -8.23 -8.75
C GLU A 515 -11.78 -8.35 -7.55
N TYR A 516 -11.40 -7.23 -6.93
CA TYR A 516 -10.48 -7.22 -5.80
C TYR A 516 -11.21 -7.56 -4.51
N GLU A 517 -10.58 -8.43 -3.72
CA GLU A 517 -10.89 -8.69 -2.33
C GLU A 517 -10.04 -7.77 -1.41
N HIS A 518 -10.24 -7.88 -0.10
CA HIS A 518 -9.73 -6.91 0.89
C HIS A 518 -8.19 -6.71 0.88
N LEU A 519 -7.44 -7.78 0.62
CA LEU A 519 -5.97 -7.76 0.64
C LEU A 519 -5.34 -7.59 -0.76
N ASP A 520 -6.12 -7.76 -1.82
CA ASP A 520 -5.62 -7.68 -3.20
C ASP A 520 -5.05 -6.30 -3.52
N VAL A 521 -5.58 -5.25 -2.90
CA VAL A 521 -5.12 -3.86 -3.04
C VAL A 521 -3.66 -3.65 -2.61
N ILE A 522 -3.06 -4.60 -1.86
CA ILE A 522 -1.64 -4.57 -1.47
C ILE A 522 -0.86 -5.82 -1.90
N TRP A 523 -1.51 -6.97 -2.15
CA TRP A 523 -0.85 -8.26 -2.38
C TRP A 523 -1.08 -8.90 -3.76
N ALA A 524 -2.03 -8.39 -4.56
CA ALA A 524 -2.26 -8.95 -5.88
C ALA A 524 -1.05 -8.75 -6.81
N MET A 525 -0.79 -9.73 -7.68
CA MET A 525 0.29 -9.66 -8.68
C MET A 525 0.10 -8.50 -9.66
N ASP A 526 -1.14 -8.05 -9.88
CA ASP A 526 -1.46 -6.89 -10.73
C ASP A 526 -1.66 -5.59 -9.93
N ALA A 527 -1.35 -5.55 -8.63
CA ALA A 527 -1.53 -4.37 -7.78
C ALA A 527 -0.68 -3.17 -8.24
N VAL A 528 0.49 -3.40 -8.84
CA VAL A 528 1.31 -2.33 -9.43
C VAL A 528 0.53 -1.56 -10.50
N ASP A 529 -0.09 -2.30 -11.42
CA ASP A 529 -0.85 -1.75 -12.55
C ASP A 529 -2.22 -1.19 -12.11
N GLN A 530 -2.89 -1.86 -11.16
CA GLN A 530 -4.24 -1.48 -10.73
C GLN A 530 -4.29 -0.40 -9.67
N VAL A 531 -3.25 -0.25 -8.85
CA VAL A 531 -3.27 0.60 -7.65
C VAL A 531 -2.02 1.47 -7.56
N PHE A 532 -0.82 0.89 -7.61
CA PHE A 532 0.38 1.60 -7.13
C PHE A 532 0.79 2.76 -8.03
N LYS A 533 0.66 2.60 -9.36
CA LYS A 533 0.88 3.70 -10.32
C LYS A 533 -0.03 4.89 -10.04
N GLU A 534 -1.32 4.66 -9.81
CA GLU A 534 -2.27 5.72 -9.50
C GLU A 534 -1.98 6.36 -8.14
N VAL A 535 -1.62 5.56 -7.12
CA VAL A 535 -1.19 6.08 -5.80
C VAL A 535 0.01 7.01 -5.95
N ARG A 536 1.03 6.60 -6.70
CA ARG A 536 2.24 7.39 -7.01
C ARG A 536 1.88 8.74 -7.64
N GLU A 537 0.99 8.71 -8.62
CA GLU A 537 0.56 9.89 -9.36
C GLU A 537 -0.28 10.82 -8.49
N VAL A 538 -1.18 10.28 -7.67
CA VAL A 538 -2.00 11.05 -6.72
C VAL A 538 -1.10 11.76 -5.71
N LEU A 539 -0.14 11.06 -5.09
CA LEU A 539 0.83 11.65 -4.17
C LEU A 539 1.57 12.83 -4.79
N TRP A 540 2.04 12.69 -6.04
CA TRP A 540 2.76 13.75 -6.73
C TRP A 540 1.85 14.89 -7.16
N LYS A 541 0.63 14.59 -7.59
CA LYS A 541 -0.39 15.58 -7.97
C LYS A 541 -0.77 16.48 -6.79
N THR A 542 -0.80 15.93 -5.57
CA THR A 542 -1.17 16.65 -4.34
C THR A 542 0.02 17.20 -3.56
N CYS A 543 1.26 16.84 -3.91
CA CYS A 543 2.46 17.41 -3.29
C CYS A 543 2.46 18.94 -3.44
N ASP A 544 2.59 19.66 -2.33
CA ASP A 544 2.54 21.13 -2.26
C ASP A 544 3.92 21.79 -2.41
N VAL A 545 4.99 20.99 -2.48
CA VAL A 545 6.40 21.41 -2.53
C VAL A 545 7.16 20.79 -3.72
N ARG A 546 6.47 20.65 -4.85
CA ARG A 546 6.99 19.99 -6.06
C ARG A 546 8.21 20.67 -6.68
N ASP A 547 8.38 21.97 -6.45
CA ASP A 547 9.47 22.79 -6.96
C ASP A 547 10.82 22.41 -6.32
N ILE A 548 10.80 22.03 -5.04
CA ILE A 548 12.00 21.62 -4.31
C ILE A 548 12.22 20.10 -4.29
N CYS A 549 11.19 19.28 -4.49
CA CYS A 549 11.32 17.83 -4.50
C CYS A 549 11.88 17.27 -5.80
N ARG A 550 12.55 16.11 -5.71
CA ARG A 550 12.84 15.26 -6.87
C ARG A 550 11.53 14.75 -7.45
N VAL A 551 11.38 14.82 -8.77
CA VAL A 551 10.22 14.27 -9.46
C VAL A 551 10.30 12.73 -9.39
N PRO A 552 9.28 12.04 -8.87
CA PRO A 552 9.23 10.59 -8.91
C PRO A 552 9.23 10.07 -10.36
N GLU A 553 9.92 8.97 -10.61
CA GLU A 553 9.96 8.34 -11.92
C GLU A 553 8.55 7.95 -12.38
N GLY A 554 8.19 8.36 -13.60
CA GLY A 554 6.86 8.16 -14.16
C GLY A 554 5.82 9.21 -13.73
N CYS A 555 6.26 10.31 -13.10
CA CYS A 555 5.41 11.44 -12.73
C CYS A 555 5.79 12.76 -13.44
N GLU A 556 6.62 12.69 -14.49
CA GLU A 556 7.14 13.85 -15.24
C GLU A 556 6.03 14.66 -15.91
N HIS A 557 4.93 14.00 -16.29
CA HIS A 557 3.78 14.59 -16.98
C HIS A 557 2.55 14.76 -16.07
N VAL A 558 2.66 14.46 -14.78
CA VAL A 558 1.54 14.58 -13.85
C VAL A 558 1.38 16.04 -13.45
N GLU A 559 0.33 16.69 -13.95
CA GLU A 559 0.04 18.09 -13.65
C GLU A 559 -0.27 18.32 -12.15
N PRO A 560 0.14 19.46 -11.58
CA PRO A 560 -0.22 19.80 -10.21
C PRO A 560 -1.73 19.99 -10.06
N ARG A 561 -2.26 19.64 -8.88
CA ARG A 561 -3.67 19.88 -8.58
C ARG A 561 -3.98 21.38 -8.65
N LYS A 562 -5.04 21.73 -9.40
CA LYS A 562 -5.62 23.06 -9.36
C LYS A 562 -6.44 23.20 -8.07
N PRO A 563 -6.25 24.26 -7.26
CA PRO A 563 -7.08 24.47 -6.09
C PRO A 563 -8.54 24.64 -6.53
N ASN A 564 -9.46 23.98 -5.83
CA ASN A 564 -10.88 24.20 -6.03
C ASN A 564 -11.21 25.63 -5.58
N VAL A 565 -11.57 26.50 -6.53
CA VAL A 565 -12.05 27.85 -6.23
C VAL A 565 -13.47 27.70 -5.69
N THR A 566 -13.62 27.65 -4.38
CA THR A 566 -14.93 27.82 -3.74
C THR A 566 -15.31 29.28 -3.92
N VAL A 567 -16.19 29.57 -4.88
CA VAL A 567 -16.85 30.88 -4.95
C VAL A 567 -17.69 30.99 -3.68
N VAL A 568 -17.21 31.76 -2.71
CA VAL A 568 -18.04 32.26 -1.63
C VAL A 568 -18.96 33.27 -2.29
N GLU A 569 -20.18 32.85 -2.67
CA GLU A 569 -21.23 33.82 -2.96
C GLU A 569 -21.52 34.52 -1.64
N ASP A 570 -21.01 35.74 -1.50
CA ASP A 570 -21.44 36.69 -0.49
C ASP A 570 -22.96 36.86 -0.64
N VAL A 571 -23.72 36.18 0.22
CA VAL A 571 -25.12 36.50 0.45
C VAL A 571 -25.13 37.84 1.17
N VAL A 572 -25.08 38.91 0.38
CA VAL A 572 -25.34 40.26 0.86
C VAL A 572 -26.81 40.30 1.28
N ASP A 573 -27.01 40.47 2.59
CA ASP A 573 -28.31 40.62 3.23
C ASP A 573 -28.92 41.98 2.83
N GLU A 574 -29.63 42.02 1.70
CA GLU A 574 -30.51 43.14 1.35
C GLU A 574 -31.81 43.05 2.16
N THR A 575 -31.75 43.38 3.45
CA THR A 575 -32.96 43.69 4.22
C THR A 575 -32.81 44.91 5.14
N GLN A 576 -32.38 46.04 4.58
CA GLN A 576 -32.69 47.36 5.16
C GLN A 576 -32.89 48.43 4.08
N SER A 577 -34.14 48.72 3.70
CA SER A 577 -34.70 50.08 3.62
C SER A 577 -36.07 50.13 2.90
N SER A 578 -37.10 50.50 3.65
CA SER A 578 -38.25 51.36 3.25
C SER A 578 -39.27 51.28 4.40
N SER A 579 -39.14 52.14 5.41
CA SER A 579 -39.82 53.43 5.54
C SER A 579 -41.35 53.33 5.55
N SER A 580 -41.91 53.42 6.75
CA SER A 580 -43.00 54.34 7.13
C SER A 580 -43.91 54.90 6.02
N GLY A 581 -45.21 54.61 6.12
CA GLY A 581 -46.26 55.32 5.38
C GLY A 581 -47.67 54.89 5.80
N GLU A 582 -48.24 55.67 6.72
CA GLU A 582 -49.67 56.01 6.93
C GLU A 582 -50.76 55.15 6.26
N ASN A 583 -51.54 54.40 7.04
CA ASN A 583 -52.94 54.68 7.43
C ASN A 583 -53.55 53.50 8.20
#